data_AF-A0A928TEN0-F1
#
_entry.id   AF-A0A928TEN0-F1
#
_cell.length_a   1.000
_cell.length_b   1.000
_cell.length_c   1.000
_cell.angle_alpha   90.00
_cell.angle_beta   90.00
_cell.angle_gamma   90.00
#
_symmetry.space_group_name_H-M   'P 1'
#
loop_
_entity.id
_entity.type
_entity.pdbx_description
1 polymer ?
#
loop_
_entity_poly.entity_id
_entity_poly.type
_entity_poly.pdbx_seq_one_letter_code
_entity_poly.pdbx_strand_id
1 'polypeptide(L)'
;MATCLNKAVVRGEIDNTERGRVRGRVWLAGRDEPVELDLEGNAWRDVAGARVTFINPRPRPQRCATTLAAIQRGLVGDITTERQVPCENAEGGRPRRAARGKDSGPWQCALSIEWFSKSDGRVLIESADFEVEITAFAWELDEADEQAQQLMNQHAMRDWLATIIQRPEPHEEQDGEDAFTEAAWEESMKQSDRLNTAHMEALDKYGFDDDDESRVAFVMGWDHLLDALANDSDQDTRRITADGPADDEDDDLDDEPEGAGEEWKTGGRPFLDFDDDEEEDGEASSADAGAVDDDADFDAWMARRERHRHPLVKMGSDLVLRLMRDLKEEDEDERSHEEDDVEDDDEAQTPLDRFISNTMSISGKLAGALGDPEFAEGIHAGHTLAVLKRCLNWSNEAMAGLNDLLADSRWEARHMIFSEYKRELHTIRDAITDLRREIRDANPGV
;
A
#
# COMPACT_ATOMS: atom_id res chain seq x y z
N MET A 1 -5.00 4.17 7.75
CA MET A 1 -4.44 5.52 7.81
C MET A 1 -4.67 6.10 9.18
N ALA A 2 -3.58 6.38 9.87
CA ALA A 2 -3.57 7.06 11.16
C ALA A 2 -4.08 8.50 11.02
N THR A 3 -4.70 9.02 12.08
CA THR A 3 -5.04 10.44 12.17
C THR A 3 -3.80 11.23 12.60
N CYS A 4 -3.17 11.97 11.69
CA CYS A 4 -2.00 12.80 11.99
C CYS A 4 -2.40 14.20 12.47
N LEU A 5 -1.81 14.66 13.58
CA LEU A 5 -2.15 15.93 14.25
C LEU A 5 -0.97 16.90 14.39
N ASN A 6 0.19 16.59 13.80
CA ASN A 6 1.44 17.33 13.95
C ASN A 6 1.32 18.84 13.69
N LYS A 7 0.57 19.27 12.65
CA LYS A 7 0.45 20.70 12.31
C LYS A 7 -0.52 21.44 13.26
N ALA A 8 -1.57 20.77 13.75
CA ALA A 8 -2.61 21.38 14.59
C ALA A 8 -2.28 21.49 16.07
N VAL A 9 -1.30 20.76 16.59
CA VAL A 9 -0.89 20.91 17.99
C VAL A 9 -0.43 22.34 18.24
N VAL A 10 -0.97 22.97 19.28
CA VAL A 10 -0.48 24.23 19.84
C VAL A 10 0.49 23.95 20.98
N ARG A 11 0.11 23.06 21.90
CA ARG A 11 0.93 22.57 23.00
C ARG A 11 0.36 21.27 23.56
N GLY A 12 1.16 20.53 24.31
CA GLY A 12 0.70 19.33 25.02
C GLY A 12 1.44 19.09 26.33
N GLU A 13 0.82 18.26 27.15
CA GLU A 13 1.36 17.72 28.41
C GLU A 13 1.06 16.23 28.44
N ILE A 14 2.08 15.39 28.58
CA ILE A 14 1.98 13.93 28.74
C ILE A 14 2.64 13.55 30.06
N ASP A 15 1.96 12.74 30.86
CA ASP A 15 2.39 12.29 32.17
C ASP A 15 2.40 10.76 32.21
N ASN A 16 3.60 10.18 32.35
CA ASN A 16 3.80 8.75 32.60
C ASN A 16 4.54 8.52 33.93
N THR A 17 4.32 9.39 34.92
CA THR A 17 4.91 9.25 36.27
C THR A 17 4.30 8.08 37.06
N GLU A 18 3.13 7.57 36.65
CA GLU A 18 2.51 6.34 37.15
C GLU A 18 2.77 5.18 36.15
N ARG A 19 3.32 4.06 36.64
CA ARG A 19 3.53 2.86 35.80
C ARG A 19 2.21 2.31 35.26
N GLY A 20 2.23 1.91 34.00
CA GLY A 20 1.13 1.29 33.26
C GLY A 20 0.03 2.25 32.83
N ARG A 21 0.20 3.56 33.03
CA ARG A 21 -0.79 4.55 32.63
C ARG A 21 -0.16 5.84 32.14
N VAL A 22 -0.64 6.32 30.99
CA VAL A 22 -0.27 7.62 30.42
C VAL A 22 -1.50 8.52 30.46
N ARG A 23 -1.36 9.69 31.08
CA ARG A 23 -2.39 10.74 31.04
C ARG A 23 -1.86 11.97 30.36
N GLY A 24 -2.71 12.68 29.65
CA GLY A 24 -2.25 13.86 28.95
C GLY A 24 -3.34 14.82 28.55
N ARG A 25 -2.92 16.00 28.11
CA ARG A 25 -3.77 17.04 27.55
C ARG A 25 -3.08 17.63 26.33
N VAL A 26 -3.78 17.66 25.20
CA VAL A 26 -3.28 18.24 23.96
C VAL A 26 -4.21 19.37 23.54
N TRP A 27 -3.66 20.56 23.35
CA TRP A 27 -4.38 21.73 22.85
C TRP A 27 -4.18 21.80 21.34
N LEU A 28 -5.27 21.84 20.60
CA LEU A 28 -5.28 21.84 19.14
C LEU A 28 -5.82 23.16 18.59
N ALA A 29 -5.23 23.64 17.51
CA ALA A 29 -5.72 24.80 16.77
C ALA A 29 -7.12 24.53 16.23
N GLY A 30 -8.05 25.45 16.50
CA GLY A 30 -9.47 25.30 16.13
C GLY A 30 -10.37 24.69 17.22
N ARG A 31 -9.84 24.38 18.41
CA ARG A 31 -10.63 23.94 19.58
C ARG A 31 -10.37 24.84 20.79
N ASP A 32 -11.43 25.11 21.54
CA ASP A 32 -11.34 25.85 22.81
C ASP A 32 -10.93 24.93 23.97
N GLU A 33 -11.41 23.69 23.98
CA GLU A 33 -11.13 22.69 25.01
C GLU A 33 -10.02 21.72 24.56
N PRO A 34 -9.10 21.34 25.47
CA PRO A 34 -8.07 20.36 25.17
C PRO A 34 -8.66 18.96 24.97
N VAL A 35 -7.92 18.15 24.21
CA VAL A 35 -8.14 16.71 24.12
C VAL A 35 -7.48 16.05 25.32
N GLU A 36 -8.26 15.34 26.12
CA GLU A 36 -7.76 14.61 27.29
C GLU A 36 -7.40 13.17 26.90
N LEU A 37 -6.20 12.73 27.29
CA LEU A 37 -5.70 11.38 27.07
C LEU A 37 -5.73 10.60 28.39
N ASP A 38 -6.30 9.40 28.36
CA ASP A 38 -6.25 8.43 29.45
C ASP A 38 -6.00 7.03 28.85
N LEU A 39 -4.72 6.66 28.80
CA LEU A 39 -4.22 5.53 28.04
C LEU A 39 -3.59 4.48 28.96
N GLU A 40 -3.77 3.21 28.61
CA GLU A 40 -3.16 2.07 29.29
C GLU A 40 -1.85 1.66 28.59
N GLY A 41 -0.79 1.49 29.37
CA GLY A 41 0.58 1.25 28.90
C GLY A 41 1.57 2.31 29.38
N ASN A 42 2.80 2.25 28.87
CA ASN A 42 3.90 3.12 29.21
C ASN A 42 4.53 3.73 27.96
N ALA A 43 5.17 4.89 28.14
CA ALA A 43 6.04 5.46 27.14
C ALA A 43 7.37 4.71 27.05
N TRP A 44 8.19 5.02 26.04
CA TRP A 44 9.54 4.49 25.90
C TRP A 44 10.48 5.02 26.97
N ARG A 45 11.65 4.38 27.13
CA ARG A 45 12.59 4.60 28.23
C ARG A 45 12.99 6.07 28.45
N ASP A 46 13.02 6.87 27.40
CA ASP A 46 13.37 8.30 27.44
C ASP A 46 12.26 9.19 28.04
N VAL A 47 11.03 8.69 28.11
CA VAL A 47 9.86 9.41 28.65
C VAL A 47 9.26 8.69 29.87
N ALA A 48 9.42 7.38 29.96
CA ALA A 48 8.85 6.51 30.98
C ALA A 48 9.23 6.99 32.39
N GLY A 49 8.23 7.33 33.21
CA GLY A 49 8.45 7.87 34.55
C GLY A 49 8.59 9.39 34.64
N ALA A 50 8.56 10.11 33.52
CA ALA A 50 8.59 11.57 33.50
C ALA A 50 7.26 12.17 33.02
N ARG A 51 7.18 13.49 33.14
CA ARG A 51 6.20 14.33 32.46
C ARG A 51 6.89 15.09 31.34
N VAL A 52 6.27 15.09 30.18
CA VAL A 52 6.73 15.78 28.98
C VAL A 52 5.77 16.90 28.66
N THR A 53 6.30 18.12 28.50
CA THR A 53 5.54 19.25 27.97
C THR A 53 6.17 19.69 26.67
N PHE A 54 5.33 20.02 25.69
CA PHE A 54 5.80 20.42 24.37
C PHE A 54 4.96 21.55 23.79
N ILE A 55 5.61 22.41 23.00
CA ILE A 55 4.98 23.58 22.37
C ILE A 55 5.34 23.57 20.89
N ASN A 56 4.33 23.77 20.04
CA ASN A 56 4.53 23.98 18.61
C ASN A 56 4.75 25.47 18.35
N PRO A 57 5.90 25.89 17.78
CA PRO A 57 6.15 27.30 17.49
C PRO A 57 5.27 27.84 16.37
N ARG A 58 4.74 26.99 15.48
CA ARG A 58 3.99 27.38 14.28
C ARG A 58 2.74 26.50 14.06
N PRO A 59 1.72 26.59 14.94
CA PRO A 59 0.50 25.80 14.79
C PRO A 59 -0.32 26.23 13.57
N ARG A 60 -0.76 25.26 12.77
CA ARG A 60 -1.65 25.43 11.61
C ARG A 60 -2.95 24.62 11.81
N PRO A 61 -4.15 25.15 11.54
CA PRO A 61 -5.39 24.39 11.66
C PRO A 61 -5.38 23.14 10.77
N GLN A 62 -5.87 22.00 11.28
CA GLN A 62 -6.11 20.79 10.49
C GLN A 62 -7.57 20.33 10.69
N ARG A 63 -8.20 19.78 9.65
CA ARG A 63 -9.59 19.33 9.73
C ARG A 63 -9.79 18.21 10.74
N CYS A 64 -8.88 17.22 10.74
CA CYS A 64 -8.88 16.08 11.65
C CYS A 64 -8.87 16.49 13.14
N ALA A 65 -8.25 17.62 13.46
CA ALA A 65 -8.21 18.15 14.82
C ALA A 65 -9.62 18.53 15.34
N THR A 66 -10.51 19.00 14.46
CA THR A 66 -11.86 19.43 14.87
C THR A 66 -12.81 18.24 15.08
N THR A 67 -12.58 17.13 14.39
CA THR A 67 -13.43 15.93 14.46
C THR A 67 -13.08 14.98 15.59
N LEU A 68 -11.88 15.10 16.17
CA LEU A 68 -11.37 14.20 17.21
C LEU A 68 -12.25 14.21 18.48
N ALA A 69 -12.50 13.05 19.09
CA ALA A 69 -13.23 13.00 20.36
C ALA A 69 -12.45 13.75 21.48
N ALA A 70 -13.17 14.45 22.35
CA ALA A 70 -12.56 15.27 23.41
C ALA A 70 -11.84 14.45 24.48
N ILE A 71 -12.27 13.20 24.70
CA ILE A 71 -11.65 12.27 25.64
C ILE A 71 -11.21 11.03 24.86
N GLN A 72 -9.91 10.77 24.86
CA GLN A 72 -9.28 9.62 24.21
C GLN A 72 -8.98 8.55 25.26
N ARG A 73 -9.54 7.36 25.06
CA ARG A 73 -9.28 6.18 25.90
C ARG A 73 -8.87 5.01 25.03
N GLY A 74 -7.80 4.34 25.43
CA GLY A 74 -7.31 3.16 24.75
C GLY A 74 -5.89 2.80 25.15
N LEU A 75 -5.12 2.27 24.20
CA LEU A 75 -3.78 1.75 24.45
C LEU A 75 -2.73 2.77 24.01
N VAL A 76 -1.65 2.84 24.77
CA VAL A 76 -0.43 3.55 24.39
C VAL A 76 0.17 2.85 23.17
N GLY A 77 0.58 3.63 22.17
CA GLY A 77 1.45 3.19 21.09
C GLY A 77 2.88 3.65 21.37
N ASP A 78 3.58 4.11 20.34
CA ASP A 78 4.93 4.65 20.50
C ASP A 78 4.92 6.08 21.07
N ILE A 79 5.47 6.27 22.28
CA ILE A 79 5.64 7.59 22.91
C ILE A 79 7.12 7.78 23.24
N THR A 80 7.82 8.61 22.47
CA THR A 80 9.25 8.90 22.63
C THR A 80 9.58 10.31 22.13
N THR A 81 10.67 10.87 22.64
CA THR A 81 11.32 12.12 22.20
C THR A 81 12.55 11.86 21.32
N GLU A 82 12.93 10.60 21.15
CA GLU A 82 14.15 10.18 20.45
C GLU A 82 13.87 9.47 19.11
N ARG A 83 12.66 9.62 18.54
CA ARG A 83 12.34 9.04 17.23
C ARG A 83 13.26 9.65 16.16
N GLN A 84 14.05 8.83 15.49
CA GLN A 84 14.90 9.30 14.40
C GLN A 84 14.08 9.51 13.14
N VAL A 85 14.03 10.75 12.66
CA VAL A 85 13.41 11.10 11.38
C VAL A 85 14.48 11.68 10.44
N PRO A 86 14.43 11.40 9.12
CA PRO A 86 15.32 12.04 8.16
C PRO A 86 15.14 13.56 8.20
N CYS A 87 16.20 14.36 8.19
CA CYS A 87 16.03 15.80 8.03
C CYS A 87 15.42 16.11 6.66
N GLU A 88 14.25 16.73 6.66
CA GLU A 88 13.89 17.60 5.56
C GLU A 88 14.41 18.99 5.92
N ASN A 89 15.23 19.58 5.04
CA ASN A 89 15.82 20.93 5.10
C ASN A 89 17.30 21.02 5.54
N ALA A 90 18.19 20.89 4.56
CA ALA A 90 19.19 21.94 4.36
C ALA A 90 18.57 22.97 3.40
N GLU A 91 18.46 24.22 3.84
CA GLU A 91 17.91 25.39 3.15
C GLU A 91 17.88 25.29 1.60
N GLY A 92 16.67 25.28 1.02
CA GLY A 92 16.43 25.62 -0.39
C GLY A 92 16.80 24.57 -1.46
N GLY A 93 17.01 23.31 -1.11
CA GLY A 93 17.26 22.24 -2.09
C GLY A 93 16.12 21.23 -2.16
N ARG A 94 15.52 21.05 -3.34
CA ARG A 94 14.55 19.97 -3.64
C ARG A 94 15.00 18.63 -3.02
N PRO A 95 14.10 17.78 -2.49
CA PRO A 95 14.45 16.42 -2.12
C PRO A 95 15.03 15.73 -3.34
N ARG A 96 16.35 15.51 -3.32
CA ARG A 96 17.05 14.84 -4.38
C ARG A 96 16.58 13.40 -4.33
N ARG A 97 15.72 12.99 -5.28
CA ARG A 97 15.31 11.60 -5.52
C ARG A 97 16.51 10.73 -5.18
N ALA A 98 16.44 9.97 -4.09
CA ALA A 98 17.55 9.20 -3.59
C ALA A 98 17.97 8.24 -4.71
N ALA A 99 19.04 8.61 -5.42
CA ALA A 99 19.74 7.66 -6.24
C ALA A 99 20.19 6.57 -5.27
N ARG A 100 19.87 5.30 -5.54
CA ARG A 100 20.34 4.14 -4.78
C ARG A 100 21.84 4.31 -4.52
N GLY A 101 22.17 4.78 -3.32
CA GLY A 101 23.42 5.47 -3.05
C GLY A 101 23.38 6.02 -1.62
N LYS A 102 24.20 5.41 -0.79
CA LYS A 102 24.30 5.49 0.67
C LYS A 102 24.70 6.88 1.20
N ASP A 103 23.84 7.88 1.02
CA ASP A 103 23.93 9.19 1.69
C ASP A 103 22.54 9.58 2.21
N SER A 104 22.13 8.96 3.33
CA SER A 104 20.98 9.43 4.11
C SER A 104 21.35 10.77 4.74
N GLY A 105 20.49 11.80 4.59
CA GLY A 105 20.69 13.11 5.20
C GLY A 105 20.83 13.03 6.73
N PRO A 106 21.28 14.11 7.42
CA PRO A 106 21.39 14.10 8.86
C PRO A 106 20.06 13.76 9.54
N TRP A 107 20.05 12.73 10.38
CA TRP A 107 18.88 12.36 11.17
C TRP A 107 18.65 13.39 12.28
N GLN A 108 17.39 13.69 12.58
CA GLN A 108 16.99 14.53 13.72
C GLN A 108 16.10 13.73 14.67
N CYS A 109 16.18 14.05 15.96
CA CYS A 109 15.26 13.48 16.95
C CYS A 109 13.93 14.24 16.89
N ALA A 110 12.83 13.51 16.77
CA ALA A 110 11.47 14.01 16.80
C ALA A 110 10.72 13.50 18.03
N LEU A 111 9.81 14.33 18.54
CA LEU A 111 8.77 13.87 19.44
C LEU A 111 7.77 13.05 18.61
N SER A 112 7.57 11.79 18.98
CA SER A 112 6.56 10.90 18.43
C SER A 112 5.64 10.43 19.55
N ILE A 113 4.35 10.72 19.42
CA ILE A 113 3.30 10.30 20.36
C ILE A 113 2.22 9.61 19.54
N GLU A 114 2.06 8.32 19.77
CA GLU A 114 1.07 7.48 19.13
C GLU A 114 0.18 6.83 20.18
N TRP A 115 -1.12 6.73 19.87
CA TRP A 115 -2.05 5.94 20.66
C TRP A 115 -3.16 5.34 19.80
N PHE A 116 -3.78 4.30 20.34
CA PHE A 116 -4.89 3.60 19.73
C PHE A 116 -6.16 3.87 20.53
N SER A 117 -7.08 4.62 19.94
CA SER A 117 -8.37 4.98 20.50
C SER A 117 -9.48 4.10 19.96
N LYS A 118 -10.45 3.75 20.81
CA LYS A 118 -11.65 3.04 20.38
C LYS A 118 -12.57 3.89 19.51
N SER A 119 -12.55 5.22 19.67
CA SER A 119 -13.42 6.14 18.93
C SER A 119 -12.79 6.61 17.62
N ASP A 120 -11.50 6.93 17.64
CA ASP A 120 -10.82 7.62 16.54
C ASP A 120 -9.75 6.75 15.85
N GLY A 121 -9.55 5.51 16.30
CA GLY A 121 -8.53 4.61 15.75
C GLY A 121 -7.10 4.99 16.16
N ARG A 122 -6.14 4.79 15.27
CA ARG A 122 -4.73 5.17 15.47
C ARG A 122 -4.57 6.69 15.28
N VAL A 123 -3.97 7.36 16.26
CA VAL A 123 -3.67 8.79 16.21
C VAL A 123 -2.16 9.00 16.42
N LEU A 124 -1.57 9.87 15.62
CA LEU A 124 -0.13 10.14 15.60
C LEU A 124 0.15 11.65 15.69
N ILE A 125 1.08 12.01 16.56
CA ILE A 125 1.72 13.32 16.61
C ILE A 125 3.21 13.08 16.44
N GLU A 126 3.77 13.50 15.31
CA GLU A 126 5.22 13.41 15.05
C GLU A 126 5.77 14.76 14.58
N SER A 127 6.78 15.29 15.27
CA SER A 127 7.45 16.52 14.86
C SER A 127 8.83 16.69 15.50
N ALA A 128 9.80 17.14 14.71
CA ALA A 128 11.12 17.59 15.16
C ALA A 128 11.17 19.09 15.53
N ASP A 129 10.12 19.86 15.19
CA ASP A 129 10.07 21.31 15.36
C ASP A 129 9.58 21.74 16.77
N PHE A 130 9.16 20.80 17.61
CA PHE A 130 8.58 21.13 18.90
C PHE A 130 9.63 21.46 19.96
N GLU A 131 9.33 22.47 20.77
CA GLU A 131 10.10 22.76 21.98
C GLU A 131 9.65 21.80 23.08
N VAL A 132 10.50 20.85 23.46
CA VAL A 132 10.18 19.77 24.41
C VAL A 132 10.92 19.95 25.74
N GLU A 133 10.20 19.83 26.85
CA GLU A 133 10.76 19.81 28.21
C GLU A 133 10.33 18.53 28.94
N ILE A 134 11.28 17.86 29.58
CA ILE A 134 11.07 16.61 30.33
C ILE A 134 11.42 16.84 31.81
N THR A 135 10.52 16.41 32.71
CA THR A 135 10.77 16.49 34.16
C THR A 135 11.71 15.39 34.66
N ALA A 136 12.10 15.45 35.93
CA ALA A 136 12.79 14.33 36.57
C ALA A 136 11.93 13.05 36.55
N PHE A 137 12.61 11.91 36.36
CA PHE A 137 12.02 10.59 36.33
C PHE A 137 11.62 10.12 37.74
N ALA A 138 10.36 9.72 37.91
CA ALA A 138 9.82 9.12 39.13
C ALA A 138 10.11 7.61 39.20
N TRP A 139 10.32 6.97 38.06
CA TRP A 139 10.69 5.56 37.91
C TRP A 139 11.40 5.37 36.56
N GLU A 140 12.04 4.22 36.37
CA GLU A 140 12.74 3.87 35.13
C GLU A 140 12.17 2.57 34.54
N LEU A 141 12.03 2.53 33.21
CA LEU A 141 11.62 1.34 32.48
C LEU A 141 12.81 0.37 32.39
N ASP A 142 12.61 -0.88 32.82
CA ASP A 142 13.62 -1.92 32.64
C ASP A 142 13.43 -2.63 31.29
N GLU A 143 14.41 -3.44 30.90
CA GLU A 143 14.43 -4.12 29.59
C GLU A 143 13.26 -5.10 29.42
N ALA A 144 12.80 -5.73 30.50
CA ALA A 144 11.69 -6.68 30.44
C ALA A 144 10.35 -5.94 30.27
N ASP A 145 10.14 -4.85 31.00
CA ASP A 145 8.99 -3.96 30.85
C ASP A 145 8.97 -3.30 29.46
N GLU A 146 10.14 -2.95 28.91
CA GLU A 146 10.28 -2.38 27.56
C GLU A 146 9.89 -3.38 26.47
N GLN A 147 10.36 -4.63 26.57
CA GLN A 147 9.93 -5.71 25.67
C GLN A 147 8.43 -6.00 25.78
N ALA A 148 7.89 -6.00 27.01
CA ALA A 148 6.45 -6.17 27.23
C ALA A 148 5.65 -5.02 26.60
N GLN A 149 6.12 -3.77 26.72
CA GLN A 149 5.49 -2.60 26.10
C GLN A 149 5.57 -2.67 24.58
N GLN A 150 6.70 -3.10 24.02
CA GLN A 150 6.86 -3.31 22.57
C GLN A 150 5.83 -4.31 22.04
N LEU A 151 5.67 -5.45 22.73
CA LEU A 151 4.71 -6.48 22.36
C LEU A 151 3.26 -5.95 22.49
N MET A 152 2.95 -5.18 23.53
CA MET A 152 1.65 -4.52 23.68
C MET A 152 1.36 -3.55 22.53
N ASN A 153 2.34 -2.74 22.10
CA ASN A 153 2.20 -1.83 20.97
C ASN A 153 1.94 -2.60 19.66
N GLN A 154 2.65 -3.71 19.43
CA GLN A 154 2.43 -4.57 18.26
C GLN A 154 1.03 -5.21 18.27
N HIS A 155 0.56 -5.70 19.42
CA HIS A 155 -0.81 -6.21 19.55
C HIS A 155 -1.86 -5.11 19.33
N ALA A 156 -1.65 -3.90 19.84
CA ALA A 156 -2.57 -2.78 19.61
C ALA A 156 -2.65 -2.41 18.12
N MET A 157 -1.51 -2.40 17.43
CA MET A 157 -1.46 -2.19 15.98
C MET A 157 -2.16 -3.32 15.22
N ARG A 158 -1.95 -4.58 15.62
CA ARG A 158 -2.60 -5.76 15.02
C ARG A 158 -4.11 -5.70 15.17
N ASP A 159 -4.60 -5.42 16.37
CA ASP A 159 -6.03 -5.30 16.66
C ASP A 159 -6.65 -4.17 15.84
N TRP A 160 -5.95 -3.05 15.71
CA TRP A 160 -6.38 -1.95 14.85
C TRP A 160 -6.39 -2.33 13.37
N LEU A 161 -5.33 -2.96 12.82
CA LEU A 161 -5.32 -3.43 11.43
C LEU A 161 -6.43 -4.46 11.18
N ALA A 162 -6.77 -5.31 12.15
CA ALA A 162 -7.87 -6.24 12.01
C ALA A 162 -9.21 -5.52 11.76
N THR A 163 -9.43 -4.33 12.36
CA THR A 163 -10.61 -3.49 12.07
C THR A 163 -10.63 -2.90 10.67
N ILE A 164 -9.46 -2.72 10.05
CA ILE A 164 -9.32 -2.25 8.66
C ILE A 164 -9.54 -3.40 7.69
N ILE A 165 -8.86 -4.53 7.92
CA ILE A 165 -8.88 -5.70 7.02
C ILE A 165 -10.28 -6.31 7.00
N GLN A 166 -10.97 -6.38 8.15
CA GLN A 166 -12.30 -6.98 8.29
C GLN A 166 -12.34 -8.38 7.68
N ARG A 167 -11.40 -9.25 8.10
CA ARG A 167 -11.32 -10.62 7.60
C ARG A 167 -12.66 -11.31 7.85
N PRO A 168 -13.27 -11.94 6.83
CA PRO A 168 -14.43 -12.80 7.04
C PRO A 168 -14.07 -13.87 8.06
N GLU A 169 -15.03 -14.25 8.91
CA GLU A 169 -14.93 -15.51 9.63
C GLU A 169 -14.71 -16.64 8.61
N PRO A 170 -13.86 -17.64 8.92
CA PRO A 170 -13.69 -18.80 8.05
C PRO A 170 -15.03 -19.51 7.91
N HIS A 171 -15.74 -19.17 6.83
CA HIS A 171 -16.95 -19.84 6.40
C HIS A 171 -16.52 -20.97 5.47
N GLU A 172 -17.16 -22.14 5.60
CA GLU A 172 -16.95 -23.27 4.69
C GLU A 172 -16.95 -22.76 3.25
N GLU A 173 -15.91 -23.14 2.49
CA GLU A 173 -15.68 -22.75 1.09
C GLU A 173 -17.01 -22.80 0.34
N GLN A 174 -17.44 -21.67 -0.22
CA GLN A 174 -18.59 -21.67 -1.12
C GLN A 174 -18.15 -22.33 -2.43
N ASP A 175 -18.05 -23.65 -2.44
CA ASP A 175 -17.84 -24.50 -3.62
C ASP A 175 -19.13 -24.57 -4.47
N GLY A 176 -19.76 -23.42 -4.69
CA GLY A 176 -21.01 -23.28 -5.42
C GLY A 176 -20.94 -22.22 -6.52
N GLU A 177 -21.93 -22.22 -7.41
CA GLU A 177 -22.09 -21.25 -8.50
C GLU A 177 -22.02 -19.77 -8.02
N ASP A 178 -22.32 -19.51 -6.74
CA ASP A 178 -22.26 -18.19 -6.09
C ASP A 178 -20.84 -17.58 -6.03
N ALA A 179 -19.78 -18.40 -6.01
CA ALA A 179 -18.39 -17.95 -5.95
C ALA A 179 -17.93 -17.23 -7.23
N PHE A 180 -18.67 -17.38 -8.33
CA PHE A 180 -18.30 -16.85 -9.64
C PHE A 180 -19.12 -15.62 -10.05
N THR A 181 -20.00 -15.12 -9.17
CA THR A 181 -20.85 -13.95 -9.46
C THR A 181 -20.08 -12.63 -9.41
N GLU A 182 -20.58 -11.60 -10.11
CA GLU A 182 -20.05 -10.23 -10.04
C GLU A 182 -19.96 -9.71 -8.59
N ALA A 183 -20.93 -10.09 -7.73
CA ALA A 183 -21.00 -9.64 -6.36
C ALA A 183 -19.91 -10.27 -5.47
N ALA A 184 -19.64 -11.57 -5.64
CA ALA A 184 -18.59 -12.27 -4.89
C ALA A 184 -17.20 -11.71 -5.24
N TRP A 185 -16.92 -11.50 -6.52
CA TRP A 185 -15.68 -10.88 -6.97
C TRP A 185 -15.50 -9.45 -6.46
N GLU A 186 -16.57 -8.65 -6.46
CA GLU A 186 -16.51 -7.30 -5.93
C GLU A 186 -16.20 -7.26 -4.43
N GLU A 187 -16.73 -8.20 -3.63
CA GLU A 187 -16.41 -8.28 -2.20
C GLU A 187 -14.99 -8.80 -1.96
N SER A 188 -14.55 -9.82 -2.70
CA SER A 188 -13.17 -10.32 -2.66
C SER A 188 -12.15 -9.21 -2.99
N MET A 189 -12.41 -8.42 -4.03
CA MET A 189 -11.52 -7.31 -4.36
C MET A 189 -11.55 -6.20 -3.30
N LYS A 190 -12.70 -5.91 -2.66
CA LYS A 190 -12.71 -4.95 -1.54
C LYS A 190 -11.89 -5.46 -0.36
N GLN A 191 -11.94 -6.76 -0.09
CA GLN A 191 -11.10 -7.38 0.93
C GLN A 191 -9.61 -7.24 0.57
N SER A 192 -9.25 -7.45 -0.70
CA SER A 192 -7.89 -7.22 -1.20
C SER A 192 -7.46 -5.75 -1.04
N ASP A 193 -8.33 -4.79 -1.35
CA ASP A 193 -8.04 -3.35 -1.19
C ASP A 193 -7.82 -2.97 0.29
N ARG A 194 -8.66 -3.49 1.21
CA ARG A 194 -8.49 -3.31 2.66
C ARG A 194 -7.19 -3.93 3.16
N LEU A 195 -6.85 -5.12 2.68
CA LEU A 195 -5.61 -5.82 3.03
C LEU A 195 -4.37 -5.08 2.52
N ASN A 196 -4.40 -4.57 1.29
CA ASN A 196 -3.30 -3.78 0.74
C ASN A 196 -3.12 -2.46 1.50
N THR A 197 -4.23 -1.81 1.88
CA THR A 197 -4.20 -0.60 2.72
C THR A 197 -3.54 -0.90 4.07
N ALA A 198 -3.92 -2.00 4.73
CA ALA A 198 -3.32 -2.42 5.99
C ALA A 198 -1.84 -2.79 5.84
N HIS A 199 -1.46 -3.43 4.73
CA HIS A 199 -0.07 -3.80 4.44
C HIS A 199 0.82 -2.57 4.22
N MET A 200 0.36 -1.59 3.43
CA MET A 200 1.08 -0.33 3.22
C MET A 200 1.29 0.42 4.53
N GLU A 201 0.28 0.43 5.41
CA GLU A 201 0.39 1.03 6.74
C GLU A 201 1.37 0.29 7.65
N ALA A 202 1.41 -1.05 7.59
CA ALA A 202 2.38 -1.85 8.33
C ALA A 202 3.82 -1.59 7.85
N LEU A 203 4.02 -1.48 6.53
CA LEU A 203 5.31 -1.13 5.93
C LEU A 203 5.76 0.29 6.26
N ASP A 204 4.84 1.26 6.29
CA ASP A 204 5.19 2.62 6.69
C ASP A 204 5.72 2.68 8.13
N LYS A 205 5.13 1.87 9.02
CA LYS A 205 5.54 1.81 10.42
C LYS A 205 6.82 0.98 10.66
N TYR A 206 6.91 -0.20 10.05
CA TYR A 206 7.91 -1.24 10.31
C TYR A 206 8.63 -1.69 9.04
N GLY A 207 8.88 -0.79 8.10
CA GLY A 207 9.60 -1.10 6.84
C GLY A 207 11.01 -0.52 6.78
N PHE A 208 11.53 -0.05 7.91
CA PHE A 208 12.86 0.56 8.03
C PHE A 208 13.69 0.05 9.23
N ASP A 209 13.14 -0.89 10.02
CA ASP A 209 13.76 -1.58 11.15
C ASP A 209 14.53 -2.85 10.69
N ASP A 210 15.52 -3.31 11.45
CA ASP A 210 16.24 -4.55 11.09
C ASP A 210 15.35 -5.83 11.15
N ASP A 211 14.18 -5.77 11.81
CA ASP A 211 13.21 -6.86 12.01
C ASP A 211 11.93 -6.72 11.15
N ASP A 212 11.98 -5.92 10.08
CA ASP A 212 10.80 -5.46 9.31
C ASP A 212 9.81 -6.57 8.95
N GLU A 213 10.30 -7.66 8.34
CA GLU A 213 9.42 -8.72 7.81
C GLU A 213 8.66 -9.46 8.90
N SER A 214 9.31 -9.70 10.05
CA SER A 214 8.68 -10.43 11.16
C SER A 214 7.60 -9.59 11.85
N ARG A 215 7.85 -8.30 12.05
CA ARG A 215 6.88 -7.38 12.67
C ARG A 215 5.71 -7.13 11.73
N VAL A 216 5.97 -6.90 10.44
CA VAL A 216 4.91 -6.74 9.43
C VAL A 216 4.05 -7.99 9.37
N ALA A 217 4.64 -9.18 9.27
CA ALA A 217 3.88 -10.44 9.25
C ALA A 217 3.05 -10.62 10.52
N PHE A 218 3.59 -10.32 11.70
CA PHE A 218 2.87 -10.44 12.97
C PHE A 218 1.63 -9.53 13.02
N VAL A 219 1.81 -8.26 12.69
CA VAL A 219 0.74 -7.25 12.75
C VAL A 219 -0.31 -7.50 11.67
N MET A 220 0.09 -8.04 10.52
CA MET A 220 -0.83 -8.49 9.48
C MET A 220 -1.62 -9.74 9.86
N GLY A 221 -1.27 -10.43 10.95
CA GLY A 221 -1.89 -11.71 11.36
C GLY A 221 -1.44 -12.89 10.50
N TRP A 222 -0.23 -12.80 9.96
CA TRP A 222 0.46 -13.85 9.19
C TRP A 222 1.42 -14.67 10.05
N ASP A 223 1.18 -14.74 11.37
CA ASP A 223 2.03 -15.47 12.34
C ASP A 223 2.31 -16.92 11.91
N HIS A 224 1.32 -17.58 11.32
CA HIS A 224 1.43 -18.94 10.82
C HIS A 224 2.42 -19.11 9.66
N LEU A 225 2.76 -18.03 8.95
CA LEU A 225 3.78 -18.00 7.90
C LEU A 225 5.19 -17.73 8.47
N LEU A 226 5.31 -17.19 9.69
CA LEU A 226 6.60 -16.97 10.33
C LEU A 226 7.34 -18.29 10.57
N ASP A 227 6.62 -19.35 10.96
CA ASP A 227 7.21 -20.69 11.12
C ASP A 227 7.73 -21.25 9.78
N ALA A 228 7.10 -20.91 8.65
CA ALA A 228 7.57 -21.30 7.32
C ALA A 228 8.82 -20.51 6.91
N LEU A 229 8.88 -19.21 7.20
CA LEU A 229 10.04 -18.35 6.92
C LEU A 229 11.27 -18.73 7.78
N ALA A 230 11.06 -19.08 9.05
CA ALA A 230 12.13 -19.55 9.92
C ALA A 230 12.80 -20.84 9.39
N ASN A 231 11.99 -21.77 8.85
CA ASN A 231 12.49 -23.02 8.27
C ASN A 231 13.24 -22.84 6.94
N ASP A 232 13.04 -21.74 6.22
CA ASP A 232 13.75 -21.43 4.97
C ASP A 232 15.10 -20.74 5.24
N SER A 233 15.17 -19.90 6.28
CA SER A 233 16.42 -19.28 6.74
C SER A 233 17.46 -20.30 7.28
N ASP A 234 16.99 -21.44 7.78
CA ASP A 234 17.82 -22.58 8.22
C ASP A 234 18.42 -23.38 7.04
N GLN A 235 17.87 -23.26 5.83
CA GLN A 235 18.44 -23.89 4.63
C GLN A 235 19.56 -23.05 4.03
N ASP A 236 19.50 -21.72 4.16
CA ASP A 236 20.53 -20.82 3.65
C ASP A 236 21.76 -20.75 4.57
N THR A 237 21.57 -20.88 5.89
CA THR A 237 22.69 -20.99 6.85
C THR A 237 23.43 -22.32 6.77
N ARG A 238 22.77 -23.43 6.39
CA ARG A 238 23.45 -24.72 6.14
C ARG A 238 24.24 -24.75 4.83
N ARG A 239 23.93 -23.88 3.86
CA ARG A 239 24.73 -23.74 2.63
C ARG A 239 26.01 -22.93 2.81
N ILE A 240 26.11 -22.10 3.86
CA ILE A 240 27.27 -21.19 4.05
C ILE A 240 28.37 -21.80 4.95
N THR A 241 28.10 -22.89 5.71
CA THR A 241 29.12 -23.53 6.57
C THR A 241 29.75 -24.80 6.01
N ALA A 242 29.49 -25.16 4.75
CA ALA A 242 30.02 -26.36 4.11
C ALA A 242 30.93 -26.02 2.92
N ASP A 243 31.93 -25.16 3.12
CA ASP A 243 33.05 -25.05 2.20
C ASP A 243 34.37 -24.85 2.97
N GLY A 244 34.98 -25.98 3.32
CA GLY A 244 36.34 -26.12 3.84
C GLY A 244 36.85 -27.51 3.43
N PRO A 245 38.04 -27.65 2.81
CA PRO A 245 38.31 -28.77 1.90
C PRO A 245 38.83 -30.03 2.61
N ALA A 246 38.38 -31.17 2.07
CA ALA A 246 39.01 -32.48 1.88
C ALA A 246 39.73 -33.16 3.07
N ASP A 247 39.33 -34.40 3.38
CA ASP A 247 40.12 -35.60 3.05
C ASP A 247 39.45 -36.89 3.62
N ASP A 248 39.17 -37.80 2.69
CA ASP A 248 39.43 -39.25 2.71
C ASP A 248 38.78 -40.26 3.69
N GLU A 249 38.36 -41.36 3.04
CA GLU A 249 38.33 -42.77 3.47
C GLU A 249 37.06 -43.38 4.12
N ASP A 250 36.34 -44.10 3.24
CA ASP A 250 35.97 -45.53 3.31
C ASP A 250 34.81 -46.08 4.18
N ASP A 251 34.11 -46.98 3.48
CA ASP A 251 33.39 -48.20 3.87
C ASP A 251 31.96 -48.14 4.45
N ASP A 252 31.02 -48.48 3.55
CA ASP A 252 30.10 -49.63 3.62
C ASP A 252 29.39 -49.93 4.95
N LEU A 253 28.04 -49.91 4.93
CA LEU A 253 27.20 -51.12 4.91
C LEU A 253 25.70 -50.80 5.11
N ASP A 254 24.91 -51.52 4.32
CA ASP A 254 23.45 -51.71 4.37
C ASP A 254 22.84 -51.80 5.78
N ASP A 255 21.66 -51.21 5.95
CA ASP A 255 20.49 -51.91 6.52
C ASP A 255 19.22 -51.08 6.27
N GLU A 256 18.49 -51.38 5.19
CA GLU A 256 17.02 -51.25 5.19
C GLU A 256 16.42 -52.55 5.74
N PRO A 257 15.33 -52.49 6.53
CA PRO A 257 14.04 -52.72 5.88
C PRO A 257 12.86 -51.90 6.42
N GLU A 258 12.13 -51.33 5.46
CA GLU A 258 10.67 -51.29 5.26
C GLU A 258 9.71 -51.22 6.46
N GLY A 259 8.83 -50.21 6.44
CA GLY A 259 7.60 -50.23 7.23
C GLY A 259 6.69 -48.99 7.17
N ALA A 260 6.10 -48.73 6.00
CA ALA A 260 4.85 -47.98 5.76
C ALA A 260 4.83 -46.44 5.86
N GLY A 261 4.56 -45.77 4.71
CA GLY A 261 3.87 -44.47 4.73
C GLY A 261 4.05 -43.46 3.59
N GLU A 262 4.61 -43.78 2.41
CA GLU A 262 4.67 -42.82 1.29
C GLU A 262 3.58 -43.09 0.24
N GLU A 263 2.36 -42.61 0.53
CA GLU A 263 1.17 -42.74 -0.32
C GLU A 263 0.78 -41.42 -1.03
N TRP A 264 1.77 -40.59 -1.38
CA TRP A 264 1.54 -39.30 -2.08
C TRP A 264 2.28 -39.23 -3.43
N LYS A 265 2.87 -40.33 -3.91
CA LYS A 265 3.70 -40.38 -5.13
C LYS A 265 3.21 -41.32 -6.23
N THR A 266 1.94 -41.70 -6.27
CA THR A 266 1.36 -42.36 -7.47
C THR A 266 -0.06 -41.88 -7.77
N GLY A 267 -0.20 -41.18 -8.91
CA GLY A 267 -1.47 -40.70 -9.48
C GLY A 267 -1.64 -39.20 -9.26
N GLY A 268 -1.08 -38.31 -10.08
CA GLY A 268 -1.24 -38.28 -11.53
C GLY A 268 -2.26 -37.20 -11.91
N ARG A 269 -1.82 -35.93 -11.97
CA ARG A 269 -2.15 -34.93 -12.99
C ARG A 269 -1.33 -33.65 -12.76
N PRO A 270 -0.93 -32.97 -13.84
CA PRO A 270 0.37 -32.33 -13.93
C PRO A 270 0.29 -30.83 -13.63
N PHE A 271 1.35 -30.37 -12.99
CA PHE A 271 1.89 -29.02 -13.10
C PHE A 271 1.82 -28.59 -14.57
N LEU A 272 1.10 -27.51 -14.88
CA LEU A 272 1.16 -26.89 -16.21
C LEU A 272 2.49 -26.15 -16.30
N ASP A 273 3.51 -26.89 -16.68
CA ASP A 273 4.65 -26.37 -17.43
C ASP A 273 4.08 -25.75 -18.72
N PHE A 274 4.45 -24.49 -18.94
CA PHE A 274 4.16 -23.76 -20.18
C PHE A 274 5.15 -24.31 -21.23
N ASP A 275 4.87 -25.51 -21.73
CA ASP A 275 5.60 -26.09 -22.84
C ASP A 275 5.19 -25.40 -24.15
N ASP A 276 6.23 -25.05 -24.86
CA ASP A 276 6.34 -24.49 -26.20
C ASP A 276 5.65 -25.44 -27.20
N ASP A 277 4.48 -25.05 -27.72
CA ASP A 277 3.86 -25.75 -28.86
C ASP A 277 4.65 -25.41 -30.14
N GLU A 278 5.81 -26.05 -30.31
CA GLU A 278 6.45 -26.26 -31.61
C GLU A 278 5.56 -27.22 -32.43
N GLU A 279 4.63 -26.67 -33.22
CA GLU A 279 3.99 -27.44 -34.28
C GLU A 279 5.03 -27.79 -35.36
N GLU A 280 5.10 -29.09 -35.61
CA GLU A 280 6.00 -29.83 -36.50
C GLU A 280 5.76 -29.49 -37.99
N ASP A 281 6.44 -28.45 -38.50
CA ASP A 281 6.55 -28.22 -39.94
C ASP A 281 7.78 -28.94 -40.52
N GLY A 282 7.48 -29.89 -41.41
CA GLY A 282 8.39 -30.93 -41.89
C GLY A 282 9.75 -30.49 -42.46
N GLU A 283 10.70 -31.39 -42.26
CA GLU A 283 12.07 -31.39 -42.76
C GLU A 283 12.21 -30.89 -44.22
N ALA A 284 12.96 -29.80 -44.40
CA ALA A 284 13.63 -29.49 -45.66
C ALA A 284 15.03 -28.88 -45.40
N SER A 285 16.03 -29.76 -45.41
CA SER A 285 17.36 -29.54 -46.00
C SER A 285 18.07 -28.19 -45.77
N SER A 286 19.02 -28.21 -44.83
CA SER A 286 20.35 -27.57 -44.86
C SER A 286 20.62 -26.40 -45.82
N ALA A 287 21.13 -25.33 -45.21
CA ALA A 287 21.97 -24.23 -45.74
C ALA A 287 21.26 -22.90 -46.05
N ASP A 288 21.15 -22.02 -45.05
CA ASP A 288 21.76 -20.68 -45.10
C ASP A 288 21.76 -20.07 -43.69
N ALA A 289 22.90 -19.59 -43.22
CA ALA A 289 23.01 -18.90 -41.93
C ALA A 289 22.63 -17.43 -42.14
N GLY A 290 21.32 -17.15 -42.16
CA GLY A 290 20.77 -15.80 -42.09
C GLY A 290 20.57 -15.42 -40.62
N ALA A 291 21.08 -14.25 -40.22
CA ALA A 291 20.82 -13.66 -38.91
C ALA A 291 19.31 -13.60 -38.66
N VAL A 292 18.84 -14.33 -37.64
CA VAL A 292 17.47 -14.19 -37.14
C VAL A 292 17.47 -12.89 -36.34
N ASP A 293 16.65 -11.96 -36.78
CA ASP A 293 16.51 -10.61 -36.22
C ASP A 293 15.58 -10.73 -35.00
N ASP A 294 16.13 -10.94 -33.80
CA ASP A 294 15.37 -11.08 -32.55
C ASP A 294 14.41 -9.88 -32.30
N ASP A 295 14.75 -8.70 -32.84
CA ASP A 295 13.91 -7.50 -32.81
C ASP A 295 12.64 -7.64 -33.67
N ALA A 296 12.69 -8.39 -34.78
CA ALA A 296 11.55 -8.62 -35.64
C ALA A 296 10.50 -9.55 -35.01
N ASP A 297 10.95 -10.46 -34.13
CA ASP A 297 10.06 -11.38 -33.42
C ASP A 297 9.38 -10.67 -32.23
N PHE A 298 10.09 -9.80 -31.52
CA PHE A 298 9.49 -8.92 -30.51
C PHE A 298 8.49 -7.93 -31.13
N ASP A 299 8.83 -7.28 -32.26
CA ASP A 299 7.92 -6.38 -32.97
C ASP A 299 6.72 -7.14 -33.56
N ALA A 300 6.90 -8.36 -34.04
CA ALA A 300 5.81 -9.22 -34.50
C ALA A 300 4.91 -9.67 -33.35
N TRP A 301 5.47 -10.01 -32.19
CA TRP A 301 4.76 -10.37 -30.97
C TRP A 301 3.99 -9.17 -30.39
N MET A 302 4.62 -8.00 -30.30
CA MET A 302 3.96 -6.75 -29.91
C MET A 302 2.87 -6.36 -30.91
N ALA A 303 3.11 -6.48 -32.22
CA ALA A 303 2.09 -6.23 -33.24
C ALA A 303 0.94 -7.25 -33.18
N ARG A 304 1.20 -8.51 -32.83
CA ARG A 304 0.16 -9.52 -32.58
C ARG A 304 -0.66 -9.17 -31.35
N ARG A 305 -0.01 -8.78 -30.25
CA ARG A 305 -0.66 -8.31 -29.03
C ARG A 305 -1.50 -7.04 -29.26
N GLU A 306 -1.00 -6.10 -30.04
CA GLU A 306 -1.70 -4.86 -30.39
C GLU A 306 -2.91 -5.11 -31.31
N ARG A 307 -2.83 -6.11 -32.20
CA ARG A 307 -3.96 -6.52 -33.07
C ARG A 307 -5.12 -7.17 -32.32
N HIS A 308 -4.86 -7.81 -31.18
CA HIS A 308 -5.89 -8.51 -30.38
C HIS A 308 -6.32 -7.71 -29.15
N ARG A 309 -5.81 -6.47 -28.98
CA ARG A 309 -6.24 -5.60 -27.88
C ARG A 309 -7.69 -5.18 -28.07
N HIS A 310 -8.50 -5.45 -27.04
CA HIS A 310 -9.89 -5.03 -27.01
C HIS A 310 -10.01 -3.51 -27.25
N PRO A 311 -10.98 -3.02 -28.05
CA PRO A 311 -11.10 -1.60 -28.39
C PRO A 311 -11.11 -0.65 -27.18
N LEU A 312 -11.74 -1.04 -26.09
CA LEU A 312 -11.73 -0.29 -24.82
C LEU A 312 -10.32 -0.10 -24.23
N VAL A 313 -9.46 -1.12 -24.32
CA VAL A 313 -8.07 -1.04 -23.83
C VAL A 313 -7.29 0.01 -24.61
N LYS A 314 -7.49 0.02 -25.94
CA LYS A 314 -6.88 1.00 -26.82
C LYS A 314 -7.37 2.40 -26.50
N MET A 315 -8.69 2.59 -26.38
CA MET A 315 -9.27 3.89 -26.03
C MET A 315 -8.76 4.43 -24.68
N GLY A 316 -8.68 3.58 -23.65
CA GLY A 316 -8.13 3.97 -22.35
C GLY A 316 -6.65 4.35 -22.44
N SER A 317 -5.85 3.56 -23.15
CA SER A 317 -4.42 3.81 -23.31
C SER A 317 -4.14 5.09 -24.11
N ASP A 318 -4.87 5.30 -25.20
CA ASP A 318 -4.76 6.49 -26.04
C ASP A 318 -5.11 7.76 -25.25
N LEU A 319 -6.14 7.70 -24.40
CA LEU A 319 -6.53 8.81 -23.53
C LEU A 319 -5.42 9.12 -22.51
N VAL A 320 -4.85 8.11 -21.83
CA VAL A 320 -3.76 8.32 -20.86
C VAL A 320 -2.50 8.85 -21.53
N LEU A 321 -2.10 8.33 -22.69
CA LEU A 321 -0.91 8.80 -23.40
C LEU A 321 -1.07 10.26 -23.84
N ARG A 322 -2.26 10.63 -24.32
CA ARG A 322 -2.58 12.01 -24.68
C ARG A 322 -2.58 12.92 -23.45
N LEU A 323 -3.22 12.50 -22.36
CA LEU A 323 -3.21 13.21 -21.08
C LEU A 323 -1.78 13.50 -20.61
N MET A 324 -0.92 12.48 -20.62
CA MET A 324 0.48 12.61 -20.20
C MET A 324 1.29 13.52 -21.12
N ARG A 325 1.04 13.48 -22.43
CA ARG A 325 1.71 14.37 -23.38
C ARG A 325 1.28 15.81 -23.18
N ASP A 326 -0.03 16.07 -23.21
CA ASP A 326 -0.57 17.42 -23.17
C ASP A 326 -0.29 18.11 -21.82
N LEU A 327 -0.15 17.35 -20.71
CA LEU A 327 0.28 17.88 -19.41
C LEU A 327 1.80 18.03 -19.28
N LYS A 328 2.61 17.20 -19.95
CA LYS A 328 4.07 17.27 -19.93
C LYS A 328 4.63 18.38 -20.82
N GLU A 329 3.93 18.73 -21.90
CA GLU A 329 4.36 19.75 -22.86
C GLU A 329 4.36 21.19 -22.29
N GLU A 330 3.84 21.41 -21.07
CA GLU A 330 3.75 22.75 -20.44
C GLU A 330 4.53 22.88 -19.10
N ASP A 331 5.05 21.77 -18.55
CA ASP A 331 5.92 21.76 -17.34
C ASP A 331 7.28 22.47 -17.57
N GLU A 332 7.64 22.75 -18.83
CA GLU A 332 8.86 23.47 -19.19
C GLU A 332 8.72 25.00 -19.13
N ASP A 333 7.50 25.57 -19.15
CA ASP A 333 7.28 27.02 -19.23
C ASP A 333 6.85 27.68 -17.89
N GLU A 334 6.22 26.96 -16.95
CA GLU A 334 5.59 27.57 -15.75
C GLU A 334 6.31 27.27 -14.40
N ARG A 335 7.39 26.48 -14.39
CA ARG A 335 8.12 26.08 -13.17
C ARG A 335 8.86 27.18 -12.40
N SER A 336 8.65 28.46 -12.75
CA SER A 336 9.28 29.60 -12.09
C SER A 336 8.36 30.41 -11.15
N HIS A 337 7.06 30.09 -11.06
CA HIS A 337 6.13 30.94 -10.30
C HIS A 337 5.12 30.25 -9.36
N GLU A 338 5.14 28.93 -9.19
CA GLU A 338 4.12 28.24 -8.37
C GLU A 338 4.65 27.43 -7.18
N GLU A 339 5.97 27.38 -6.93
CA GLU A 339 6.53 26.59 -5.80
C GLU A 339 6.47 27.30 -4.42
N ASP A 340 6.00 28.56 -4.34
CA ASP A 340 6.11 29.35 -3.09
C ASP A 340 4.83 29.47 -2.23
N ASP A 341 3.63 29.02 -2.65
CA ASP A 341 2.40 29.34 -1.89
C ASP A 341 1.30 28.25 -1.81
N VAL A 342 1.57 26.99 -2.13
CA VAL A 342 0.61 25.88 -1.85
C VAL A 342 1.31 24.70 -1.18
N GLU A 343 1.78 24.92 0.05
CA GLU A 343 2.02 23.83 1.02
C GLU A 343 0.69 23.35 1.65
N ASP A 344 -0.39 23.25 0.87
CA ASP A 344 -1.61 22.53 1.30
C ASP A 344 -1.36 21.03 1.06
N ASP A 345 -0.43 20.52 1.86
CA ASP A 345 -0.18 19.11 2.12
C ASP A 345 -1.27 18.59 3.08
N ASP A 346 -2.53 18.89 2.72
CA ASP A 346 -3.72 18.19 3.16
C ASP A 346 -3.92 17.07 2.13
N GLU A 347 -4.07 15.82 2.58
CA GLU A 347 -4.32 14.60 1.77
C GLU A 347 -5.55 14.67 0.83
N ALA A 348 -6.18 15.84 0.67
CA ALA A 348 -7.24 16.08 -0.28
C ALA A 348 -6.65 16.13 -1.70
N GLN A 349 -6.71 14.97 -2.37
CA GLN A 349 -6.39 14.82 -3.78
C GLN A 349 -6.98 15.99 -4.61
N THR A 350 -6.12 16.76 -5.29
CA THR A 350 -6.57 17.92 -6.08
C THR A 350 -7.55 17.47 -7.18
N PRO A 351 -8.43 18.35 -7.70
CA PRO A 351 -9.33 17.97 -8.79
C PRO A 351 -8.61 17.40 -10.01
N LEU A 352 -7.38 17.89 -10.29
CA LEU A 352 -6.51 17.40 -11.35
C LEU A 352 -5.94 16.02 -11.02
N ASP A 353 -5.40 15.82 -9.82
CA ASP A 353 -4.88 14.51 -9.39
C ASP A 353 -5.98 13.45 -9.37
N ARG A 354 -7.18 13.83 -8.94
CA ARG A 354 -8.35 12.95 -8.95
C ARG A 354 -8.69 12.57 -10.39
N PHE A 355 -8.69 13.52 -11.32
CA PHE A 355 -8.91 13.20 -12.74
C PHE A 355 -7.82 12.26 -13.28
N ILE A 356 -6.54 12.61 -13.13
CA ILE A 356 -5.41 11.85 -13.69
C ILE A 356 -5.36 10.43 -13.12
N SER A 357 -5.37 10.30 -11.79
CA SER A 357 -5.25 9.00 -11.12
C SER A 357 -6.39 8.05 -11.48
N ASN A 358 -7.62 8.55 -11.56
CA ASN A 358 -8.78 7.74 -11.93
C ASN A 358 -8.72 7.33 -13.42
N THR A 359 -8.30 8.22 -14.31
CA THR A 359 -8.12 7.90 -15.74
C THR A 359 -7.02 6.85 -15.95
N MET A 360 -5.89 6.97 -15.25
CA MET A 360 -4.85 5.94 -15.24
C MET A 360 -5.36 4.60 -14.71
N SER A 361 -6.11 4.62 -13.62
CA SER A 361 -6.71 3.41 -13.02
C SER A 361 -7.64 2.70 -14.00
N ILE A 362 -8.50 3.44 -14.70
CA ILE A 362 -9.38 2.89 -15.74
C ILE A 362 -8.54 2.20 -16.82
N SER A 363 -7.54 2.89 -17.38
CA SER A 363 -6.71 2.32 -18.46
C SER A 363 -5.99 1.06 -18.03
N GLY A 364 -5.32 1.07 -16.88
CA GLY A 364 -4.56 -0.09 -16.37
C GLY A 364 -5.47 -1.28 -16.07
N LYS A 365 -6.63 -1.04 -15.46
CA LYS A 365 -7.56 -2.11 -15.09
C LYS A 365 -8.30 -2.69 -16.30
N LEU A 366 -8.64 -1.88 -17.29
CA LEU A 366 -9.14 -2.38 -18.58
C LEU A 366 -8.08 -3.25 -19.28
N ALA A 367 -6.83 -2.81 -19.31
CA ALA A 367 -5.74 -3.57 -19.92
C ALA A 367 -5.51 -4.93 -19.25
N GLY A 368 -5.66 -5.00 -17.92
CA GLY A 368 -5.59 -6.25 -17.17
C GLY A 368 -6.79 -7.16 -17.42
N ALA A 369 -8.01 -6.63 -17.32
CA ALA A 369 -9.22 -7.46 -17.41
C ALA A 369 -9.55 -7.92 -18.83
N LEU A 370 -9.30 -7.09 -19.85
CA LEU A 370 -9.64 -7.38 -21.25
C LEU A 370 -8.41 -7.80 -22.08
N GLY A 371 -7.28 -8.06 -21.41
CA GLY A 371 -6.07 -8.57 -22.04
C GLY A 371 -6.11 -10.08 -22.27
N ASP A 372 -6.95 -10.79 -21.53
CA ASP A 372 -7.16 -12.24 -21.63
C ASP A 372 -8.20 -12.56 -22.72
N PRO A 373 -7.93 -13.48 -23.65
CA PRO A 373 -8.93 -13.94 -24.62
C PRO A 373 -10.23 -14.48 -24.00
N GLU A 374 -10.16 -15.05 -22.79
CA GLU A 374 -11.28 -15.69 -22.10
C GLU A 374 -12.02 -14.72 -21.15
N PHE A 375 -11.77 -13.40 -21.27
CA PHE A 375 -12.30 -12.39 -20.34
C PHE A 375 -13.83 -12.41 -20.14
N ALA A 376 -14.57 -12.92 -21.12
CA ALA A 376 -16.03 -12.98 -21.14
C ALA A 376 -16.58 -14.37 -20.80
N GLU A 377 -15.74 -15.33 -20.44
CA GLU A 377 -16.14 -16.74 -20.25
C GLU A 377 -16.01 -17.19 -18.79
N GLY A 378 -16.93 -18.05 -18.34
CA GLY A 378 -16.85 -18.78 -17.08
C GLY A 378 -16.48 -17.93 -15.85
N ILE A 379 -15.44 -18.34 -15.14
CA ILE A 379 -14.93 -17.66 -13.93
C ILE A 379 -14.42 -16.25 -14.22
N HIS A 380 -13.87 -16.02 -15.42
CA HIS A 380 -13.30 -14.74 -15.82
C HIS A 380 -14.40 -13.69 -16.09
N ALA A 381 -15.58 -14.10 -16.53
CA ALA A 381 -16.71 -13.20 -16.77
C ALA A 381 -17.11 -12.43 -15.51
N GLY A 382 -17.19 -13.10 -14.35
CA GLY A 382 -17.58 -12.47 -13.07
C GLY A 382 -16.54 -11.47 -12.58
N HIS A 383 -15.26 -11.85 -12.66
CA HIS A 383 -14.14 -10.97 -12.36
C HIS A 383 -14.14 -9.74 -13.28
N THR A 384 -14.28 -9.95 -14.60
CA THR A 384 -14.31 -8.86 -15.58
C THR A 384 -15.48 -7.92 -15.33
N LEU A 385 -16.68 -8.42 -15.04
CA LEU A 385 -17.84 -7.60 -14.71
C LEU A 385 -17.61 -6.73 -13.48
N ALA A 386 -16.96 -7.27 -12.46
CA ALA A 386 -16.62 -6.54 -11.25
C ALA A 386 -15.54 -5.46 -11.52
N VAL A 387 -14.51 -5.76 -12.31
CA VAL A 387 -13.51 -4.76 -12.74
C VAL A 387 -14.16 -3.64 -13.57
N LEU A 388 -15.01 -3.99 -14.54
CA LEU A 388 -15.71 -3.01 -15.36
C LEU A 388 -16.65 -2.12 -14.52
N LYS A 389 -17.30 -2.68 -13.49
CA LYS A 389 -18.08 -1.89 -12.53
C LYS A 389 -17.21 -0.88 -11.79
N ARG A 390 -16.01 -1.25 -11.36
CA ARG A 390 -15.05 -0.33 -10.73
C ARG A 390 -14.58 0.75 -11.69
N CYS A 391 -14.31 0.41 -12.95
CA CYS A 391 -14.00 1.39 -13.99
C CYS A 391 -15.12 2.43 -14.18
N LEU A 392 -16.39 2.05 -14.06
CA LEU A 392 -17.51 3.00 -14.08
C LEU A 392 -17.50 3.95 -12.87
N ASN A 393 -17.13 3.45 -11.68
CA ASN A 393 -16.99 4.30 -10.49
C ASN A 393 -15.85 5.31 -10.65
N TRP A 394 -14.66 4.85 -11.05
CA TRP A 394 -13.53 5.76 -11.34
C TRP A 394 -13.85 6.75 -12.45
N SER A 395 -14.64 6.34 -13.46
CA SER A 395 -15.10 7.26 -14.51
C SER A 395 -15.96 8.37 -13.94
N ASN A 396 -16.87 8.08 -12.99
CA ASN A 396 -17.67 9.11 -12.34
C ASN A 396 -16.81 10.06 -11.50
N GLU A 397 -15.80 9.56 -10.78
CA GLU A 397 -14.86 10.39 -10.00
C GLU A 397 -13.97 11.25 -10.89
N ALA A 398 -13.44 10.69 -11.97
CA ALA A 398 -12.69 11.44 -12.98
C ALA A 398 -13.54 12.55 -13.63
N MET A 399 -14.81 12.26 -13.91
CA MET A 399 -15.77 13.24 -14.42
C MET A 399 -16.07 14.34 -13.41
N ALA A 400 -16.17 14.03 -12.13
CA ALA A 400 -16.32 15.02 -11.06
C ALA A 400 -15.07 15.93 -10.99
N GLY A 401 -13.86 15.34 -11.03
CA GLY A 401 -12.59 16.07 -11.15
C GLY A 401 -12.59 17.06 -12.31
N LEU A 402 -12.94 16.59 -13.52
CA LEU A 402 -13.02 17.44 -14.71
C LEU A 402 -14.07 18.55 -14.59
N ASN A 403 -15.23 18.27 -13.99
CA ASN A 403 -16.27 19.30 -13.82
C ASN A 403 -15.82 20.41 -12.86
N ASP A 404 -15.11 20.04 -11.78
CA ASP A 404 -14.56 21.01 -10.84
C ASP A 404 -13.48 21.87 -11.52
N LEU A 405 -12.62 21.27 -12.34
CA LEU A 405 -11.63 21.99 -13.16
C LEU A 405 -12.28 22.94 -14.18
N LEU A 406 -13.37 22.51 -14.83
CA LEU A 406 -14.12 23.34 -15.78
C LEU A 406 -14.89 24.49 -15.08
N ALA A 407 -15.21 24.35 -13.80
CA ALA A 407 -15.88 25.39 -13.03
C ALA A 407 -14.89 26.44 -12.47
N ASP A 408 -13.62 26.08 -12.34
CA ASP A 408 -12.58 26.94 -11.79
C ASP A 408 -12.00 27.86 -12.89
N SER A 409 -12.04 29.17 -12.63
CA SER A 409 -11.53 30.22 -13.53
C SER A 409 -10.02 30.15 -13.74
N ARG A 410 -9.26 29.55 -12.82
CA ARG A 410 -7.80 29.37 -12.97
C ARG A 410 -7.47 28.51 -14.19
N TRP A 411 -8.35 27.58 -14.53
CA TRP A 411 -8.16 26.61 -15.59
C TRP A 411 -8.82 27.02 -16.92
N GLU A 412 -9.31 28.26 -17.05
CA GLU A 412 -10.07 28.71 -18.22
C GLU A 412 -9.33 28.51 -19.54
N ALA A 413 -8.00 28.71 -19.54
CA ALA A 413 -7.15 28.46 -20.71
C ALA A 413 -7.16 26.98 -21.15
N ARG A 414 -7.36 26.05 -20.21
CA ARG A 414 -7.34 24.58 -20.43
C ARG A 414 -8.75 23.98 -20.60
N HIS A 415 -9.83 24.77 -20.51
CA HIS A 415 -11.21 24.29 -20.60
C HIS A 415 -11.53 23.57 -21.91
N MET A 416 -10.91 23.98 -23.03
CA MET A 416 -11.11 23.31 -24.31
C MET A 416 -10.58 21.87 -24.27
N ILE A 417 -9.36 21.67 -23.79
CA ILE A 417 -8.72 20.35 -23.66
C ILE A 417 -9.50 19.48 -22.67
N PHE A 418 -9.89 20.03 -21.52
CA PHE A 418 -10.69 19.31 -20.52
C PHE A 418 -12.06 18.89 -21.07
N SER A 419 -12.68 19.69 -21.94
CA SER A 419 -13.93 19.33 -22.60
C SER A 419 -13.77 18.16 -23.57
N GLU A 420 -12.61 18.06 -24.24
CA GLU A 420 -12.28 16.93 -25.11
C GLU A 420 -12.08 15.65 -24.30
N TYR A 421 -11.29 15.71 -23.22
CA TYR A 421 -11.12 14.57 -22.31
C TYR A 421 -12.44 14.10 -21.72
N LYS A 422 -13.30 15.04 -21.32
CA LYS A 422 -14.64 14.75 -20.82
C LYS A 422 -15.46 13.96 -21.84
N ARG A 423 -15.42 14.35 -23.12
CA ARG A 423 -16.12 13.65 -24.21
C ARG A 423 -15.56 12.24 -24.40
N GLU A 424 -14.25 12.08 -24.41
CA GLU A 424 -13.63 10.76 -24.58
C GLU A 424 -13.91 9.81 -23.42
N LEU A 425 -13.84 10.33 -22.18
CA LEU A 425 -14.17 9.59 -20.98
C LEU A 425 -15.64 9.13 -20.98
N HIS A 426 -16.57 9.96 -21.47
CA HIS A 426 -17.95 9.54 -21.71
C HIS A 426 -18.05 8.38 -22.71
N THR A 427 -17.35 8.45 -23.85
CA THR A 427 -17.33 7.36 -24.84
C THR A 427 -16.82 6.05 -24.24
N ILE A 428 -15.74 6.11 -23.44
CA ILE A 428 -15.21 4.93 -22.74
C ILE A 428 -16.25 4.37 -21.76
N ARG A 429 -16.90 5.24 -20.97
CA ARG A 429 -17.93 4.84 -19.99
C ARG A 429 -19.13 4.16 -20.63
N ASP A 430 -19.60 4.70 -21.75
CA ASP A 430 -20.74 4.14 -22.48
C ASP A 430 -20.37 2.77 -23.07
N ALA A 431 -19.20 2.66 -23.68
CA ALA A 431 -18.70 1.38 -24.21
C ALA A 431 -18.43 0.32 -23.11
N ILE A 432 -17.99 0.72 -21.92
CA ILE A 432 -17.92 -0.19 -20.74
C ILE A 432 -19.32 -0.67 -20.36
N THR A 433 -20.32 0.22 -20.38
CA THR A 433 -21.69 -0.11 -20.01
C THR A 433 -22.31 -1.11 -20.99
N ASP A 434 -22.04 -0.93 -22.28
CA ASP A 434 -22.49 -1.85 -23.32
C ASP A 434 -21.80 -3.22 -23.18
N LEU A 435 -20.47 -3.25 -23.00
CA LEU A 435 -19.73 -4.50 -22.81
C LEU A 435 -20.22 -5.29 -21.58
N ARG A 436 -20.48 -4.61 -20.46
CA ARG A 436 -21.04 -5.28 -19.27
C ARG A 436 -22.40 -5.92 -19.55
N ARG A 437 -23.22 -5.32 -20.41
CA ARG A 437 -24.50 -5.90 -20.81
C ARG A 437 -24.29 -7.14 -21.67
N GLU A 438 -23.38 -7.07 -22.65
CA GLU A 438 -23.04 -8.20 -23.51
C GLU A 438 -22.52 -9.40 -22.71
N ILE A 439 -21.61 -9.19 -21.76
CA ILE A 439 -21.07 -10.27 -20.92
C ILE A 439 -22.16 -10.90 -20.06
N ARG A 440 -23.07 -10.11 -19.48
CA ARG A 440 -24.20 -10.61 -18.67
C ARG A 440 -25.22 -11.38 -19.51
N ASP A 441 -25.51 -10.89 -20.71
CA ASP A 441 -26.44 -11.55 -21.63
C ASP A 441 -25.85 -12.90 -22.12
N ALA A 442 -24.53 -13.00 -22.27
CA ALA A 442 -23.82 -14.23 -22.62
C ALA A 442 -23.69 -15.22 -21.45
N ASN A 443 -23.66 -14.73 -20.20
CA ASN A 443 -23.46 -15.53 -18.99
C ASN A 443 -24.61 -15.37 -17.98
N PRO A 444 -25.81 -15.92 -18.25
CA PRO A 444 -26.94 -15.83 -17.34
C PRO A 444 -26.68 -16.64 -16.06
N GLY A 445 -26.21 -15.97 -15.01
CA GLY A 445 -25.84 -16.59 -13.72
C GLY A 445 -24.64 -15.95 -13.05
N VAL A 446 -23.86 -15.16 -13.80
CA VAL A 446 -22.73 -14.34 -13.35
C VAL A 446 -23.18 -12.89 -13.12
#